data_AF-A0A2M7QGY6-F1
#
_entry.id   AF-A0A2M7QGY6-F1
#
_cell.length_a   1.000
_cell.length_b   1.000
_cell.length_c   1.000
_cell.angle_alpha   90.00
_cell.angle_beta   90.00
_cell.angle_gamma   90.00
#
_symmetry.space_group_name_H-M   'P 1'
#
loop_
_entity.id
_entity.type
_entity.pdbx_description
1 polymer ?
#
loop_
_entity_poly.entity_id
_entity_poly.type
_entity_poly.pdbx_seq_one_letter_code
_entity_poly.pdbx_strand_id
1 'polypeptide(L)'
;MTKLYLLSKQIHNLLVVFISVTGVAMALTGTILKFPFITNLFPFINYQLVRQLHNQLSLIFTFAFMIMAATGIVMYIFPGLKRKKS
;
A
#
# COMPACT_ATOMS: atom_id res chain seq x y z
N MET A 1 -26.72 -10.02 -0.43
CA MET A 1 -25.31 -9.91 -0.85
C MET A 1 -24.53 -11.08 -0.28
N THR A 2 -23.64 -11.71 -1.05
CA THR A 2 -22.90 -12.90 -0.60
C THR A 2 -21.94 -12.52 0.54
N LYS A 3 -21.86 -13.31 1.63
CA LYS A 3 -20.99 -13.03 2.80
C LYS A 3 -19.53 -12.73 2.41
N LEU A 4 -19.06 -13.39 1.35
CA LEU A 4 -17.72 -13.25 0.79
C LEU A 4 -17.44 -11.83 0.25
N TYR A 5 -18.44 -11.18 -0.37
CA TYR A 5 -18.30 -9.81 -0.87
C TYR A 5 -18.17 -8.79 0.27
N LEU A 6 -18.95 -8.95 1.35
CA LEU A 6 -18.88 -8.06 2.51
C LEU A 6 -17.52 -8.17 3.21
N LEU A 7 -17.00 -9.39 3.35
CA LEU A 7 -15.68 -9.64 3.91
C LEU A 7 -14.57 -9.05 3.02
N SER A 8 -14.61 -9.27 1.70
CA SER A 8 -13.65 -8.65 0.77
C SER A 8 -13.69 -7.11 0.84
N LYS A 9 -14.88 -6.51 0.97
CA LYS A 9 -15.03 -5.05 1.11
C LYS A 9 -14.42 -4.50 2.38
N GLN A 10 -14.60 -5.17 3.50
CA GLN A 10 -14.00 -4.76 4.78
C GLN A 10 -12.47 -4.84 4.73
N ILE A 11 -11.94 -5.97 4.23
CA ILE A 11 -10.48 -6.16 4.10
C ILE A 11 -9.89 -5.14 3.11
N HIS A 12 -10.54 -4.92 1.97
CA HIS A 12 -10.10 -3.95 0.97
C HIS A 12 -10.03 -2.54 1.56
N ASN A 13 -11.08 -2.08 2.25
CA ASN A 13 -11.10 -0.75 2.86
C ASN A 13 -10.01 -0.59 3.93
N LEU A 14 -9.77 -1.62 4.75
CA LEU A 14 -8.70 -1.59 5.74
C LEU A 14 -7.33 -1.51 5.06
N LEU A 15 -7.11 -2.29 4.01
CA LEU A 15 -5.89 -2.23 3.20
C LEU A 15 -5.73 -0.86 2.54
N VAL A 16 -6.79 -0.19 2.10
CA VAL A 16 -6.71 1.16 1.51
C VAL A 16 -6.14 2.16 2.51
N VAL A 17 -6.63 2.14 3.74
CA VAL A 17 -6.10 3.01 4.80
C VAL A 17 -4.67 2.63 5.16
N PHE A 18 -4.36 1.33 5.25
CA PHE A 18 -3.01 0.87 5.57
C PHE A 18 -1.98 1.29 4.50
N ILE A 19 -2.34 1.12 3.22
CA ILE A 19 -1.50 1.47 2.08
C ILE A 19 -1.37 2.97 1.92
N SER A 20 -2.40 3.77 2.21
CA SER A 20 -2.27 5.22 2.14
C SER A 20 -1.26 5.75 3.17
N VAL A 21 -1.31 5.26 4.41
CA VAL A 21 -0.36 5.65 5.47
C VAL A 21 1.06 5.21 5.13
N THR A 22 1.23 3.94 4.77
CA THR A 22 2.56 3.40 4.42
C THR A 22 3.11 4.00 3.12
N GLY A 23 2.24 4.36 2.17
CA GLY A 23 2.58 5.04 0.93
C GLY A 23 3.11 6.46 1.17
N VAL A 24 2.51 7.22 2.09
CA VAL A 24 3.04 8.53 2.50
C VAL A 24 4.43 8.38 3.12
N ALA A 25 4.63 7.42 4.02
CA ALA A 25 5.95 7.15 4.62
C ALA A 25 6.99 6.73 3.57
N MET A 26 6.59 5.92 2.59
CA MET A 26 7.43 5.55 1.44
C MET A 26 7.80 6.74 0.56
N ALA A 27 6.85 7.64 0.30
CA ALA A 27 7.11 8.85 -0.47
C ALA A 27 8.10 9.78 0.25
N LEU A 28 7.95 9.96 1.56
CA LEU A 28 8.86 10.75 2.38
C LEU A 28 10.28 10.17 2.37
N THR A 29 10.42 8.89 2.69
CA THR A 29 11.72 8.21 2.70
C THR A 29 12.37 8.20 1.32
N GLY A 30 11.59 7.97 0.25
CA GLY A 30 12.08 8.02 -1.13
C GLY A 30 12.55 9.42 -1.54
N THR A 31 11.87 10.47 -1.07
CA THR A 31 12.27 11.86 -1.31
C THR A 31 13.59 12.19 -0.61
N ILE A 32 13.74 11.76 0.65
CA ILE A 32 14.99 11.94 1.41
C ILE A 32 16.16 11.22 0.71
N LEU A 33 15.95 10.00 0.20
CA LEU A 33 16.97 9.25 -0.53
C LEU A 33 17.31 9.89 -1.89
N LYS A 34 16.32 10.47 -2.58
CA LYS A 34 16.53 11.16 -3.86
C LYS A 34 17.32 12.46 -3.71
N PHE A 35 17.19 13.13 -2.57
CA PHE A 35 17.77 14.44 -2.32
C PHE A 35 18.71 14.41 -1.10
N PRO A 36 19.97 13.96 -1.26
CA PRO A 36 20.92 13.78 -0.17
C PRO A 36 21.32 15.09 0.54
N PHE A 37 21.03 16.26 -0.04
CA PHE A 37 21.21 17.53 0.68
C PHE A 37 20.28 17.64 1.90
N ILE A 38 19.15 16.92 1.92
CA ILE A 38 18.22 16.90 3.05
C ILE A 38 18.88 16.24 4.27
N THR A 39 19.68 15.18 4.08
CA THR A 39 20.43 14.56 5.18
C THR A 39 21.55 15.46 5.70
N ASN A 40 22.06 16.40 4.89
CA ASN A 40 23.01 17.42 5.34
C ASN A 40 22.33 18.52 6.16
N LEU A 41 21.07 18.85 5.87
CA LEU A 41 20.26 19.80 6.65
C LEU A 41 19.81 19.22 8.01
N PHE A 42 19.62 17.91 8.08
CA PHE A 42 19.16 17.22 9.28
C PHE A 42 20.18 16.17 9.74
N PRO A 43 21.17 16.54 10.58
CA PRO A 43 22.24 15.66 11.00
C PRO A 43 21.76 14.44 11.82
N PHE A 44 20.54 14.50 12.36
CA PHE A 44 19.91 13.38 13.06
C PHE A 44 19.38 12.28 12.11
N ILE A 45 19.24 12.56 10.82
CA ILE A 45 18.72 11.62 9.82
C ILE A 45 19.88 10.88 9.17
N ASN A 46 20.15 9.66 9.65
CA ASN A 46 21.16 8.79 9.06
C ASN A 46 20.64 8.20 7.73
N TYR A 47 21.31 8.54 6.62
CA TYR A 47 20.98 8.06 5.27
C TYR A 47 20.83 6.52 5.19
N GLN A 48 21.70 5.77 5.88
CA GLN A 48 21.66 4.31 5.89
C GLN A 48 20.38 3.78 6.55
N LEU A 49 19.94 4.43 7.63
CA LEU A 49 18.70 4.06 8.33
C LEU A 49 17.48 4.34 7.44
N VAL A 50 17.44 5.51 6.77
CA VAL A 50 16.35 5.83 5.83
C VAL A 50 16.28 4.82 4.70
N ARG A 51 17.43 4.39 4.17
CA ARG A 51 17.50 3.36 3.12
C ARG A 51 16.96 2.01 3.58
N GLN A 52 17.34 1.57 4.78
CA GLN A 52 16.82 0.33 5.36
C GLN A 52 15.32 0.40 5.59
N LEU A 53 14.84 1.52 6.16
CA LEU A 53 13.42 1.74 6.43
C LEU A 53 12.60 1.74 5.13
N HIS A 54 13.08 2.45 4.10
CA HIS A 54 12.44 2.49 2.79
C HIS A 54 12.34 1.10 2.15
N ASN A 55 13.41 0.31 2.21
CA ASN A 55 13.41 -1.03 1.62
C ASN A 55 12.44 -1.98 2.33
N GLN A 56 12.40 -1.94 3.66
CA GLN A 56 11.47 -2.77 4.45
C GLN A 56 10.02 -2.35 4.24
N LEU A 57 9.73 -1.04 4.27
CA LEU A 57 8.40 -0.52 3.97
C LEU A 57 7.96 -0.88 2.54
N SER A 58 8.86 -0.79 1.56
CA SER A 58 8.56 -1.12 0.17
C SER A 58 8.05 -2.55 0.01
N LEU A 59 8.70 -3.49 0.69
CA LEU A 59 8.31 -4.90 0.67
C LEU A 59 6.91 -5.07 1.31
N ILE A 60 6.69 -4.51 2.50
CA ILE A 60 5.39 -4.57 3.19
C ILE A 60 4.28 -3.93 2.35
N PHE A 61 4.55 -2.76 1.77
CA PHE A 61 3.64 -2.02 0.90
C PHE A 61 3.26 -2.85 -0.33
N THR A 62 4.25 -3.49 -0.97
CA THR A 62 4.02 -4.33 -2.16
C THR A 62 3.11 -5.51 -1.84
N PHE A 63 3.35 -6.21 -0.73
CA PHE A 63 2.48 -7.31 -0.30
C PHE A 63 1.06 -6.84 0.02
N ALA A 64 0.91 -5.75 0.77
CA ALA A 64 -0.40 -5.18 1.08
C ALA A 64 -1.14 -4.77 -0.21
N PHE A 65 -0.42 -4.16 -1.16
CA PHE A 65 -0.98 -3.71 -2.44
C PHE A 65 -1.46 -4.88 -3.29
N MET A 66 -0.71 -5.98 -3.32
CA MET A 66 -1.13 -7.19 -4.03
C MET A 66 -2.42 -7.78 -3.45
N ILE A 67 -2.55 -7.83 -2.12
CA ILE A 67 -3.77 -8.33 -1.45
C ILE A 67 -4.95 -7.37 -1.72
N MET A 68 -4.71 -6.06 -1.70
CA MET A 68 -5.71 -5.06 -2.05
C MET A 68 -6.19 -5.22 -3.50
N ALA A 69 -5.26 -5.40 -4.44
CA ALA A 69 -5.58 -5.62 -5.84
C ALA A 69 -6.43 -6.89 -6.02
N ALA A 70 -6.05 -7.98 -5.36
CA ALA A 70 -6.81 -9.23 -5.37
C ALA A 70 -8.24 -9.06 -4.80
N THR A 71 -8.38 -8.38 -3.66
CA THR A 71 -9.70 -8.11 -3.07
C THR A 71 -10.54 -7.17 -3.93
N GLY A 72 -9.92 -6.17 -4.57
CA GLY A 72 -10.57 -5.30 -5.55
C GLY A 72 -11.07 -6.07 -6.77
N ILE A 73 -10.26 -6.97 -7.33
CA ILE A 73 -10.65 -7.86 -8.42
C ILE A 73 -11.88 -8.70 -8.01
N VAL A 74 -11.86 -9.32 -6.83
CA VAL A 74 -13.00 -10.11 -6.33
C VAL A 74 -14.25 -9.24 -6.14
N MET A 75 -14.10 -7.99 -5.71
CA MET A 75 -15.25 -7.10 -5.52
C MET A 75 -15.85 -6.59 -6.83
N TYR A 76 -15.04 -6.28 -7.84
CA TYR A 76 -15.51 -5.63 -9.07
C TYR A 76 -15.75 -6.62 -10.22
N ILE A 77 -14.92 -7.64 -10.39
CA ILE A 77 -15.03 -8.59 -11.50
C ILE A 77 -16.10 -9.66 -11.22
N PHE A 78 -16.17 -10.17 -9.98
CA PHE A 78 -17.06 -11.27 -9.61
C PHE A 78 -18.57 -10.95 -9.71
N PRO A 79 -19.08 -9.78 -9.27
CA PRO A 79 -20.47 -9.42 -9.51
C PRO A 79 -20.76 -9.09 -10.99
N GLY A 80 -19.77 -8.57 -11.73
CA GLY A 80 -19.89 -8.36 -13.19
C GLY A 80 -20.13 -9.66 -13.97
N LEU A 81 -19.49 -10.75 -13.56
CA LEU A 81 -19.69 -12.09 -14.13
C LEU A 81 -21.06 -12.71 -13.76
N LYS A 82 -21.56 -12.49 -12.54
CA LYS A 82 -22.89 -13.00 -12.13
C LYS A 82 -24.05 -12.23 -12.75
N ARG A 83 -23.88 -10.96 -13.08
CA ARG A 83 -24.94 -10.10 -13.65
C ARG A 83 -25.19 -10.35 -15.14
N LYS A 84 -24.27 -11.02 -15.84
CA LYS A 84 -24.38 -11.36 -17.27
C LYS A 84 -25.19 -12.63 -17.58
N LYS A 85 -25.77 -13.27 -16.55
CA LYS A 85 -26.52 -14.54 -16.65
C LYS A 85 -28.02 -14.40 -16.35
N SER A 86 -28.57 -13.19 -16.40
CA SER A 86 -30.02 -12.94 -16.32
C SER A 86 -30.53 -12.35 -17.62
#